data_AF-A0A8J6I3C6-F1
#
_entry.id   AF-A0A8J6I3C6-F1
#
_cell.length_a   1.000
_cell.length_b   1.000
_cell.length_c   1.000
_cell.angle_alpha   90.00
_cell.angle_beta   90.00
_cell.angle_gamma   90.00
#
_symmetry.space_group_name_H-M   'P 1'
#
loop_
_entity.id
_entity.type
_entity.pdbx_description
1 polymer ?
#
loop_
_entity_poly.entity_id
_entity_poly.type
_entity_poly.pdbx_seq_one_letter_code
_entity_poly.pdbx_strand_id
1 'polypeptide(L)'
;MSFIHLRAGARVLRTLPYGNSRGSRPTYLAGAAALGVMALAGGVGVTPGVAEASSHREAPWIAGSPRLDNTDVYAFVSPDKSDTVTLIANWLPNEEPVGGPNFYTFQAGAHYDVHIDSNGDAKPDITYRWVFTDVDKRNGDTFLYNNGPVNNLTDPTLLFKQTYTLTEIKSGGSKGGGSSRELIKDGIVAPSNVGKASMPNYAELRKQAILPVEGGGQTFAGQADDPFFLDLRVFDLL
;
A
#
# COMPACT_ATOMS: atom_id res chain seq x y z
N MET A 1 0.85 -5.28 12.59
CA MET A 1 1.38 -4.82 11.28
C MET A 1 0.98 -3.36 11.10
N SER A 2 1.64 -2.64 10.19
CA SER A 2 1.28 -1.28 9.80
C SER A 2 0.23 -1.32 8.68
N PHE A 3 -0.95 -0.75 8.92
CA PHE A 3 -2.10 -0.79 8.02
C PHE A 3 -2.32 0.55 7.36
N ILE A 4 -2.70 0.49 6.08
CA ILE A 4 -3.40 1.58 5.42
C ILE A 4 -4.78 1.07 5.02
N HIS A 5 -5.80 1.81 5.40
CA HIS A 5 -7.19 1.58 5.04
C HIS A 5 -7.69 2.72 4.16
N LEU A 6 -8.38 2.38 3.08
CA LEU A 6 -9.20 3.30 2.32
C LEU A 6 -10.56 2.69 2.03
N ARG A 7 -11.62 3.43 2.34
CA ARG A 7 -12.95 3.17 1.79
C ARG A 7 -13.22 4.19 0.69
N ALA A 8 -13.41 3.72 -0.54
CA ALA A 8 -13.72 4.56 -1.70
C ALA A 8 -15.11 4.24 -2.26
N GLY A 9 -15.78 5.24 -2.85
CA GLY A 9 -17.09 5.05 -3.48
C GLY A 9 -17.02 4.12 -4.69
N ALA A 10 -17.90 3.11 -4.79
CA ALA A 10 -17.90 2.14 -5.88
C ALA A 10 -18.21 2.75 -7.26
N ARG A 11 -18.81 3.95 -7.29
CA ARG A 11 -18.99 4.73 -8.54
C ARG A 11 -17.67 5.23 -9.14
N VAL A 12 -16.63 5.42 -8.34
CA VAL A 12 -15.30 5.85 -8.81
C VAL A 12 -14.62 4.73 -9.61
N LEU A 13 -14.98 3.47 -9.35
CA LEU A 13 -14.41 2.26 -9.98
C LEU A 13 -15.20 1.78 -11.20
N ARG A 14 -16.25 2.50 -11.62
CA ARG A 14 -17.02 2.22 -12.84
C ARG A 14 -16.71 3.25 -13.91
N THR A 15 -15.49 3.26 -14.42
CA THR A 15 -15.18 4.00 -15.64
C THR A 15 -14.59 3.06 -16.66
N LEU A 16 -15.49 2.42 -17.43
CA LEU A 16 -15.49 2.26 -18.89
C LEU A 16 -16.27 0.99 -19.27
N PRO A 17 -17.05 1.00 -20.36
CA PRO A 17 -17.81 -0.17 -20.79
C PRO A 17 -16.86 -1.32 -21.14
N TYR A 18 -17.20 -2.53 -20.66
CA TYR A 18 -16.57 -3.79 -21.01
C TYR A 18 -16.55 -3.94 -22.54
N GLY A 19 -15.43 -3.58 -23.17
CA GLY A 19 -15.22 -3.69 -24.60
C GLY A 19 -14.99 -5.17 -24.93
N ASN A 20 -16.06 -5.85 -25.34
CA ASN A 20 -16.01 -7.25 -25.74
C ASN A 20 -15.30 -7.36 -27.11
N SER A 21 -13.97 -7.26 -27.13
CA SER A 21 -13.17 -7.47 -28.34
C SER A 21 -12.99 -8.97 -28.57
N ARG A 22 -14.01 -9.61 -29.16
CA ARG A 22 -13.84 -10.91 -29.83
C ARG A 22 -12.88 -10.72 -31.00
N GLY A 23 -11.59 -10.97 -30.76
CA GLY A 23 -10.59 -11.05 -31.81
C GLY A 23 -10.91 -12.19 -32.78
N SER A 24 -11.25 -11.84 -34.01
CA SER A 24 -11.34 -12.76 -35.14
C SER A 24 -9.94 -13.28 -35.49
N ARG A 25 -9.72 -14.59 -35.30
CA ARG A 25 -8.50 -15.27 -35.75
C ARG A 25 -8.56 -15.45 -37.28
N PRO A 26 -7.55 -15.01 -38.06
CA PRO A 26 -7.44 -15.47 -39.43
C PRO A 26 -6.82 -16.87 -39.46
N THR A 27 -7.57 -17.82 -40.03
CA THR A 27 -7.06 -19.11 -40.49
C THR A 27 -6.15 -18.89 -41.70
N TYR A 28 -4.90 -19.32 -41.62
CA TYR A 28 -4.04 -19.53 -42.79
C TYR A 28 -3.69 -21.00 -42.89
N LEU A 29 -4.07 -21.59 -44.02
CA LEU A 29 -3.75 -22.95 -44.43
C LEU A 29 -2.74 -22.87 -45.58
N ALA A 30 -1.79 -23.81 -45.53
CA ALA A 30 -0.90 -24.29 -46.60
C ALA A 30 0.44 -23.58 -46.83
N GLY A 31 1.49 -24.42 -46.94
CA GLY A 31 2.72 -24.11 -47.67
C GLY A 31 3.98 -24.73 -47.07
N ALA A 32 4.30 -25.97 -47.43
CA ALA A 32 5.57 -26.61 -47.09
C ALA A 32 6.74 -26.12 -47.98
N ALA A 33 7.94 -26.23 -47.39
CA ALA A 33 9.28 -26.30 -47.99
C ALA A 33 10.02 -24.99 -48.37
N ALA A 34 11.09 -24.70 -47.62
CA ALA A 34 12.45 -24.54 -48.18
C ALA A 34 13.50 -24.56 -47.05
N LEU A 35 14.34 -25.60 -47.04
CA LEU A 35 15.61 -25.64 -46.34
C LEU A 35 16.59 -24.70 -47.05
N GLY A 36 17.16 -23.73 -46.34
CA GLY A 36 18.13 -22.78 -46.90
C GLY A 36 18.75 -21.89 -45.84
N VAL A 37 19.96 -22.28 -45.42
CA VAL A 37 20.96 -21.60 -44.57
C VAL A 37 20.72 -20.10 -44.31
N MET A 38 20.53 -19.73 -43.04
CA MET A 38 20.99 -18.44 -42.51
C MET A 38 21.77 -18.67 -41.21
N ALA A 39 23.09 -18.85 -41.36
CA ALA A 39 24.04 -18.50 -40.34
C ALA A 39 23.99 -16.98 -40.16
N LEU A 40 23.45 -16.50 -39.03
CA LEU A 40 23.70 -15.20 -38.35
C LEU A 40 22.64 -14.84 -37.27
N ALA A 41 21.80 -15.78 -36.79
CA ALA A 41 20.84 -15.52 -35.70
C ALA A 41 21.40 -15.74 -34.27
N GLY A 42 22.72 -15.64 -34.08
CA GLY A 42 23.38 -15.86 -32.78
C GLY A 42 23.46 -14.64 -31.85
N GLY A 43 22.68 -13.58 -32.11
CA GLY A 43 22.90 -12.28 -31.48
C GLY A 43 21.65 -11.44 -31.22
N VAL A 44 20.45 -12.02 -31.18
CA VAL A 44 19.34 -11.36 -30.47
C VAL A 44 19.47 -11.80 -29.02
N GLY A 45 20.32 -11.09 -28.28
CA GLY A 45 20.41 -11.24 -26.85
C GLY A 45 19.00 -11.17 -26.30
N VAL A 46 18.56 -12.25 -25.67
CA VAL A 46 17.43 -12.21 -24.75
C VAL A 46 17.93 -11.35 -23.59
N THR A 47 17.92 -10.03 -23.76
CA THR A 47 18.07 -9.11 -22.65
C THR A 47 16.94 -9.47 -21.70
N PRO A 48 17.20 -9.82 -20.44
CA PRO A 48 16.11 -9.95 -19.49
C PRO A 48 15.32 -8.65 -19.58
N GLY A 49 14.03 -8.73 -19.94
CA GLY A 49 13.14 -7.60 -19.76
C GLY A 49 13.24 -7.16 -18.31
N VAL A 50 13.00 -5.88 -18.04
CA VAL A 50 12.83 -5.42 -16.66
C VAL A 50 11.63 -6.20 -16.13
N ALA A 51 11.88 -7.22 -15.31
CA ALA A 51 10.81 -7.92 -14.63
C ALA A 51 10.27 -6.93 -13.59
N GLU A 52 9.04 -6.46 -13.78
CA GLU A 52 8.24 -5.89 -12.69
C GLU A 52 7.81 -7.05 -11.79
N ALA A 53 8.81 -7.63 -11.10
CA ALA A 53 8.58 -8.75 -10.22
C ALA A 53 7.88 -8.26 -8.96
N SER A 54 6.86 -8.99 -8.51
CA SER A 54 6.40 -8.89 -7.13
C SER A 54 7.58 -9.26 -6.22
N SER A 55 7.88 -8.39 -5.27
CA SER A 55 8.97 -8.58 -4.34
C SER A 55 8.42 -9.12 -3.04
N HIS A 56 8.94 -10.26 -2.59
CA HIS A 56 8.72 -10.74 -1.23
C HIS A 56 9.79 -10.17 -0.28
N ARG A 57 9.62 -10.37 1.02
CA ARG A 57 10.57 -9.99 2.07
C ARG A 57 12.01 -10.41 1.78
N GLU A 58 12.20 -11.53 1.08
CA GLU A 58 13.49 -12.13 0.76
C GLU A 58 14.22 -11.44 -0.40
N ALA A 59 13.56 -10.54 -1.12
CA ALA A 59 14.23 -9.79 -2.17
C ALA A 59 15.30 -8.86 -1.58
N PRO A 60 16.50 -8.77 -2.17
CA PRO A 60 17.62 -8.04 -1.56
C PRO A 60 17.32 -6.59 -1.16
N TRP A 61 16.47 -5.89 -1.92
CA TRP A 61 16.11 -4.50 -1.63
C TRP A 61 15.12 -4.36 -0.48
N ILE A 62 14.11 -5.24 -0.42
CA ILE A 62 13.09 -5.23 0.64
C ILE A 62 13.67 -5.79 1.95
N ALA A 63 14.54 -6.79 1.89
CA ALA A 63 15.25 -7.31 3.06
C ALA A 63 16.06 -6.22 3.78
N GLY A 64 16.66 -5.29 3.03
CA GLY A 64 17.37 -4.12 3.58
C GLY A 64 16.45 -2.96 4.00
N SER A 65 15.17 -3.00 3.61
CA SER A 65 14.18 -1.95 3.87
C SER A 65 12.84 -2.55 4.32
N PRO A 66 12.78 -3.19 5.50
CA PRO A 66 11.62 -3.99 5.93
C PRO A 66 10.32 -3.18 6.08
N ARG A 67 10.41 -1.86 6.23
CA ARG A 67 9.24 -0.96 6.24
C ARG A 67 8.52 -0.89 4.88
N LEU A 68 9.17 -1.33 3.81
CA LEU A 68 8.62 -1.38 2.46
C LEU A 68 8.06 -2.76 2.10
N ASP A 69 8.14 -3.72 3.02
CA ASP A 69 7.65 -5.09 2.85
C ASP A 69 6.13 -5.11 2.90
N ASN A 70 5.47 -5.21 1.74
CA ASN A 70 4.03 -5.40 1.66
C ASN A 70 3.71 -6.87 1.92
N THR A 71 2.92 -7.11 2.96
CA THR A 71 2.60 -8.46 3.43
C THR A 71 1.32 -8.96 2.77
N ASP A 72 0.25 -8.16 2.86
CA ASP A 72 -1.08 -8.52 2.36
C ASP A 72 -1.84 -7.33 1.79
N VAL A 73 -2.78 -7.61 0.89
CA VAL A 73 -3.77 -6.66 0.39
C VAL A 73 -5.15 -7.31 0.40
N TYR A 74 -6.13 -6.63 1.00
CA TYR A 74 -7.51 -7.05 1.06
C TYR A 74 -8.39 -6.04 0.33
N ALA A 75 -9.29 -6.53 -0.51
CA ALA A 75 -10.26 -5.72 -1.22
C ALA A 75 -11.64 -6.39 -1.19
N PHE A 76 -12.65 -5.69 -0.66
CA PHE A 76 -14.01 -6.20 -0.57
C PHE A 76 -15.04 -5.08 -0.57
N VAL A 77 -16.27 -5.41 -0.97
CA VAL A 77 -17.42 -4.48 -0.84
C VAL A 77 -17.68 -4.27 0.65
N SER A 78 -17.72 -3.01 1.09
CA SER A 78 -17.86 -2.71 2.52
C SER A 78 -19.19 -3.28 3.06
N PRO A 79 -19.17 -4.13 4.10
CA PRO A 79 -20.37 -4.81 4.59
C PRO A 79 -21.39 -3.84 5.21
N ASP A 80 -20.92 -2.72 5.75
CA ASP A 80 -21.72 -1.64 6.36
C ASP A 80 -22.13 -0.55 5.37
N LYS A 81 -21.56 -0.56 4.16
CA LYS A 81 -21.84 0.43 3.10
C LYS A 81 -21.60 -0.17 1.71
N SER A 82 -22.57 -0.94 1.23
CA SER A 82 -22.44 -1.81 0.05
C SER A 82 -22.20 -1.09 -1.29
N ASP A 83 -22.33 0.23 -1.34
CA ASP A 83 -21.97 1.08 -2.49
C ASP A 83 -20.52 1.59 -2.44
N THR A 84 -19.68 1.02 -1.57
CA THR A 84 -18.26 1.34 -1.43
C THR A 84 -17.40 0.08 -1.44
N VAL A 85 -16.12 0.26 -1.76
CA VAL A 85 -15.09 -0.78 -1.63
C VAL A 85 -14.15 -0.38 -0.50
N THR A 86 -13.84 -1.33 0.38
CA THR A 86 -12.76 -1.23 1.36
C THR A 86 -11.51 -1.88 0.77
N LEU A 87 -10.42 -1.11 0.78
CA LEU A 87 -9.07 -1.51 0.46
C LEU A 87 -8.26 -1.45 1.74
N ILE A 88 -7.56 -2.53 2.07
CA ILE A 88 -6.64 -2.60 3.19
C ILE A 88 -5.34 -3.15 2.64
N ALA A 89 -4.22 -2.52 3.00
CA ALA A 89 -2.91 -3.03 2.68
C ALA A 89 -2.01 -2.98 3.91
N ASN A 90 -1.22 -4.03 4.07
CA ASN A 90 -0.40 -4.28 5.25
C ASN A 90 1.08 -4.17 4.89
N TRP A 91 1.84 -3.50 5.73
CA TRP A 91 3.29 -3.40 5.65
C TRP A 91 3.92 -3.71 6.99
N LEU A 92 5.19 -4.11 6.97
CA LEU A 92 5.99 -4.41 8.15
C LEU A 92 5.33 -5.47 9.07
N PRO A 93 5.64 -6.77 8.88
CA PRO A 93 5.07 -7.83 9.69
C PRO A 93 5.64 -7.84 11.14
N ASN A 94 5.01 -8.63 12.02
CA ASN A 94 5.52 -8.96 13.36
C ASN A 94 5.74 -7.75 14.29
N GLU A 95 4.79 -6.82 14.30
CA GLU A 95 4.83 -5.66 15.18
C GLU A 95 4.29 -5.98 16.58
N GLU A 96 5.11 -6.66 17.38
CA GLU A 96 4.74 -7.04 18.74
C GLU A 96 4.48 -5.82 19.64
N PRO A 97 3.38 -5.82 20.42
CA PRO A 97 3.23 -4.87 21.51
C PRO A 97 4.37 -5.07 22.54
N VAL A 98 4.69 -4.02 23.30
CA VAL A 98 5.56 -4.03 24.51
C VAL A 98 7.08 -4.25 24.37
N GLY A 99 7.66 -4.25 23.16
CA GLY A 99 9.10 -3.98 23.05
C GLY A 99 9.38 -2.49 23.27
N GLY A 100 10.12 -2.11 24.30
CA GLY A 100 10.50 -0.71 24.50
C GLY A 100 11.67 -0.33 23.60
N PRO A 101 11.75 0.90 23.06
CA PRO A 101 10.68 1.75 22.57
C PRO A 101 10.39 1.41 21.09
N ASN A 102 9.40 0.56 20.83
CA ASN A 102 9.04 0.15 19.47
C ASN A 102 8.31 1.27 18.74
N PHE A 103 8.91 1.76 17.65
CA PHE A 103 8.30 2.70 16.71
C PHE A 103 8.15 2.03 15.36
N TYR A 104 6.99 1.42 15.17
CA TYR A 104 6.61 0.83 13.91
C TYR A 104 6.12 1.93 12.98
N THR A 105 7.07 2.64 12.40
CA THR A 105 6.83 3.75 11.50
C THR A 105 6.86 3.26 10.06
N PHE A 106 6.00 3.84 9.23
CA PHE A 106 6.19 3.78 7.79
C PHE A 106 7.52 4.43 7.42
N GLN A 107 8.14 3.98 6.34
CA GLN A 107 9.28 4.68 5.75
C GLN A 107 8.84 6.05 5.20
N ALA A 108 9.36 7.13 5.78
CA ALA A 108 9.09 8.48 5.30
C ALA A 108 9.61 8.69 3.87
N GLY A 109 8.86 9.44 3.06
CA GLY A 109 9.18 9.75 1.67
C GLY A 109 8.99 8.60 0.66
N ALA A 110 8.68 7.38 1.12
CA ALA A 110 8.35 6.27 0.23
C ALA A 110 6.92 6.38 -0.31
N HIS A 111 6.70 5.80 -1.49
CA HIS A 111 5.37 5.69 -2.09
C HIS A 111 4.74 4.35 -1.71
N TYR A 112 3.63 4.41 -0.98
CA TYR A 112 2.80 3.25 -0.68
C TYR A 112 1.62 3.29 -1.62
N ASP A 113 1.69 2.49 -2.68
CA ASP A 113 0.73 2.54 -3.78
C ASP A 113 -0.20 1.33 -3.77
N VAL A 114 -1.50 1.60 -3.93
CA VAL A 114 -2.50 0.60 -4.26
C VAL A 114 -2.97 0.85 -5.68
N HIS A 115 -2.61 -0.07 -6.58
CA HIS A 115 -2.94 -0.03 -8.00
C HIS A 115 -4.28 -0.73 -8.24
N ILE A 116 -5.18 -0.05 -8.94
CA ILE A 116 -6.51 -0.55 -9.27
C ILE A 116 -6.66 -0.58 -10.78
N ASP A 117 -6.74 -1.78 -11.33
CA ASP A 117 -7.22 -2.05 -12.68
C ASP A 117 -8.72 -2.38 -12.60
N SER A 118 -9.54 -1.58 -13.26
CA SER A 118 -11.00 -1.72 -13.29
C SER A 118 -11.52 -2.27 -14.62
N ASN A 119 -10.64 -2.49 -15.60
CA ASN A 119 -10.99 -2.88 -16.96
C ASN A 119 -10.37 -4.22 -17.41
N GLY A 120 -9.39 -4.73 -16.67
CA GLY A 120 -8.77 -6.05 -16.87
C GLY A 120 -7.62 -6.06 -17.88
N ASP A 121 -7.04 -4.91 -18.23
CA ASP A 121 -5.89 -4.81 -19.14
C ASP A 121 -4.52 -4.89 -18.44
N ALA A 122 -4.52 -5.15 -17.13
CA ALA A 122 -3.37 -5.20 -16.24
C ALA A 122 -2.59 -3.88 -16.15
N LYS A 123 -3.24 -2.75 -16.42
CA LYS A 123 -2.71 -1.40 -16.18
C LYS A 123 -3.57 -0.68 -15.15
N PRO A 124 -2.98 0.02 -14.19
CA PRO A 124 -3.76 0.77 -13.21
C PRO A 124 -4.55 1.88 -13.89
N ASP A 125 -5.87 1.87 -13.72
CA ASP A 125 -6.77 2.99 -14.03
C ASP A 125 -6.67 4.05 -12.92
N ILE A 126 -6.54 3.59 -11.67
CA ILE A 126 -6.45 4.42 -10.47
C ILE A 126 -5.32 3.92 -9.59
N THR A 127 -4.49 4.83 -9.10
CA THR A 127 -3.52 4.58 -8.02
C THR A 127 -3.89 5.44 -6.83
N TYR A 128 -4.08 4.81 -5.67
CA TYR A 128 -4.09 5.52 -4.39
C TYR A 128 -2.67 5.47 -3.81
N ARG A 129 -2.09 6.64 -3.56
CA ARG A 129 -0.72 6.79 -3.05
C ARG A 129 -0.72 7.45 -1.69
N TRP A 130 -0.08 6.81 -0.73
CA TRP A 130 0.29 7.42 0.55
C TRP A 130 1.77 7.76 0.57
N VAL A 131 2.09 8.96 1.04
CA VAL A 131 3.48 9.40 1.31
C VAL A 131 3.55 9.91 2.74
N PHE A 132 4.40 9.28 3.55
CA PHE A 132 4.54 9.60 4.97
C PHE A 132 5.65 10.61 5.23
N THR A 133 5.46 11.45 6.24
CA THR A 133 6.44 12.43 6.71
C THR A 133 6.60 12.29 8.22
N ASP A 134 7.86 12.28 8.67
CA ASP A 134 8.18 12.27 10.09
C ASP A 134 8.07 13.67 10.69
N VAL A 135 7.44 13.76 11.86
CA VAL A 135 7.42 14.95 12.70
C VAL A 135 8.07 14.58 14.01
N ASP A 136 9.35 14.95 14.15
CA ASP A 136 10.16 14.66 15.31
C ASP A 136 10.41 15.94 16.13
N LYS A 137 9.83 15.99 17.34
CA LYS A 137 9.99 17.07 18.33
C LYS A 137 10.99 16.71 19.42
N ARG A 138 11.64 15.55 19.35
CA ARG A 138 12.62 15.13 20.36
C ARG A 138 13.88 15.97 20.32
N ASN A 139 14.20 16.57 19.17
CA ASN A 139 15.34 17.47 18.94
C ASN A 139 16.71 16.89 19.39
N GLY A 140 16.83 15.57 19.53
CA GLY A 140 18.02 14.91 20.06
C GLY A 140 18.13 14.89 21.59
N ASP A 141 17.23 15.56 22.32
CA ASP A 141 17.24 15.63 23.79
C ASP A 141 16.75 14.33 24.44
N THR A 142 16.05 13.49 23.68
CA THR A 142 15.52 12.22 24.14
C THR A 142 15.30 11.24 23.00
N PHE A 143 15.32 9.94 23.30
CA PHE A 143 14.88 8.90 22.37
C PHE A 143 13.41 8.51 22.60
N LEU A 144 12.77 9.05 23.65
CA LEU A 144 11.40 8.70 24.05
C LEU A 144 10.38 9.15 23.02
N TYR A 145 9.36 8.32 22.79
CA TYR A 145 8.22 8.65 21.91
C TYR A 145 7.38 9.78 22.46
N ASN A 146 7.23 9.78 23.77
CA ASN A 146 6.39 10.67 24.52
C ASN A 146 7.01 10.91 25.91
N ASN A 147 6.82 12.11 26.46
CA ASN A 147 7.33 12.50 27.78
C ASN A 147 6.20 12.65 28.83
N GLY A 148 5.05 12.05 28.56
CA GLY A 148 3.87 12.05 29.42
C GLY A 148 2.71 11.32 28.75
N PRO A 149 1.56 11.19 29.43
CA PRO A 149 0.37 10.57 28.85
C PRO A 149 -0.12 11.33 27.61
N VAL A 150 -0.31 10.62 26.50
CA VAL A 150 -0.82 11.14 25.23
C VAL A 150 -2.34 10.95 25.20
N ASN A 151 -3.09 12.05 25.20
CA ASN A 151 -4.56 12.01 25.26
C ASN A 151 -5.22 12.28 23.90
N ASN A 152 -4.48 12.87 22.96
CA ASN A 152 -4.93 13.13 21.60
C ASN A 152 -3.74 13.18 20.62
N LEU A 153 -3.99 13.12 19.32
CA LEU A 153 -2.95 13.07 18.29
C LEU A 153 -2.12 14.36 18.12
N THR A 154 -2.56 15.45 18.73
CA THR A 154 -1.85 16.74 18.73
C THR A 154 -1.23 17.08 20.08
N ASP A 155 -1.31 16.17 21.05
CA ASP A 155 -0.81 16.36 22.42
C ASP A 155 0.68 16.73 22.37
N PRO A 156 1.12 17.80 23.07
CA PRO A 156 2.53 18.20 23.08
C PRO A 156 3.44 17.13 23.69
N THR A 157 2.88 16.21 24.50
CA THR A 157 3.64 15.09 25.05
C THR A 157 4.00 14.04 24.01
N LEU A 158 3.34 14.01 22.84
CA LEU A 158 3.71 13.15 21.72
C LEU A 158 4.88 13.79 20.95
N LEU A 159 6.08 13.25 21.18
CA LEU A 159 7.33 13.81 20.66
C LEU A 159 7.66 13.32 19.26
N PHE A 160 7.21 12.13 18.86
CA PHE A 160 7.32 11.67 17.49
C PHE A 160 5.95 11.28 16.95
N LYS A 161 5.63 11.73 15.74
CA LYS A 161 4.45 11.27 14.99
C LYS A 161 4.77 11.22 13.50
N GLN A 162 3.94 10.52 12.74
CA GLN A 162 3.95 10.60 11.29
C GLN A 162 2.68 11.27 10.79
N THR A 163 2.83 12.07 9.74
CA THR A 163 1.72 12.53 8.91
C THR A 163 1.80 11.89 7.54
N TYR A 164 0.73 11.97 6.76
CA TYR A 164 0.70 11.50 5.38
C TYR A 164 -0.15 12.38 4.47
N THR A 165 0.23 12.35 3.19
CA THR A 165 -0.61 12.80 2.09
C THR A 165 -1.19 11.57 1.40
N LEU A 166 -2.50 11.58 1.13
CA LEU A 166 -3.17 10.59 0.28
C LEU A 166 -3.57 11.25 -1.04
N THR A 167 -3.13 10.68 -2.15
CA THR A 167 -3.40 11.17 -3.50
C THR A 167 -4.09 10.10 -4.34
N GLU A 168 -5.17 10.47 -5.03
CA GLU A 168 -5.76 9.69 -6.11
C GLU A 168 -5.13 10.10 -7.45
N ILE A 169 -4.54 9.15 -8.15
CA ILE A 169 -3.92 9.35 -9.46
C ILE A 169 -4.71 8.53 -10.48
N LYS A 170 -5.32 9.18 -11.46
CA LYS A 170 -6.05 8.53 -12.55
C LYS A 170 -5.20 8.47 -13.79
N SER A 171 -5.10 7.29 -14.37
CA SER A 171 -4.42 7.08 -15.65
C SER A 171 -5.21 7.73 -16.78
N GLY A 172 -4.51 8.39 -17.70
CA GLY A 172 -5.10 8.86 -18.97
C GLY A 172 -5.27 7.74 -20.00
N GLY A 173 -4.89 6.51 -19.66
CA GLY A 173 -4.84 5.37 -20.58
C GLY A 173 -3.99 5.65 -21.81
N SER A 174 -4.29 4.93 -22.90
CA SER A 174 -3.57 5.07 -24.19
C SER A 174 -3.77 6.42 -24.89
N LYS A 175 -4.70 7.27 -24.41
CA LYS A 175 -5.03 8.57 -25.02
C LYS A 175 -4.28 9.74 -24.38
N GLY A 176 -3.55 9.52 -23.29
CA GLY A 176 -2.89 10.57 -22.51
C GLY A 176 -3.87 11.42 -21.69
N GLY A 177 -3.35 12.25 -20.78
CA GLY A 177 -4.16 13.18 -19.97
C GLY A 177 -4.62 12.65 -18.61
N GLY A 178 -3.75 11.93 -17.89
CA GLY A 178 -4.02 11.54 -16.50
C GLY A 178 -4.23 12.74 -15.58
N SER A 179 -4.90 12.53 -14.45
CA SER A 179 -5.15 13.57 -13.45
C SER A 179 -4.73 13.10 -12.07
N SER A 180 -4.34 14.04 -11.21
CA SER A 180 -4.02 13.76 -9.81
C SER A 180 -4.84 14.66 -8.90
N ARG A 181 -5.29 14.10 -7.79
CA ARG A 181 -6.10 14.80 -6.78
C ARG A 181 -5.63 14.42 -5.39
N GLU A 182 -5.22 15.41 -4.61
CA GLU A 182 -4.97 15.23 -3.18
C GLU A 182 -6.32 15.02 -2.47
N LEU A 183 -6.43 13.90 -1.74
CA LEU A 183 -7.62 13.52 -0.98
C LEU A 183 -7.47 13.85 0.50
N ILE A 184 -6.25 13.68 1.04
CA ILE A 184 -5.89 14.05 2.41
C ILE A 184 -4.54 14.75 2.35
N LYS A 185 -4.45 15.86 3.09
CA LYS A 185 -3.21 16.54 3.39
C LYS A 185 -2.98 16.50 4.89
N ASP A 186 -1.73 16.23 5.29
CA ASP A 186 -1.31 16.23 6.70
C ASP A 186 -2.14 15.30 7.61
N GLY A 187 -2.64 14.18 7.06
CA GLY A 187 -3.37 13.18 7.84
C GLY A 187 -2.46 12.56 8.89
N ILE A 188 -2.92 12.38 10.13
CA ILE A 188 -2.07 11.88 11.22
C ILE A 188 -2.18 10.35 11.31
N VAL A 189 -1.03 9.67 11.31
CA VAL A 189 -0.93 8.23 11.54
C VAL A 189 -1.25 7.95 13.01
N ALA A 190 -2.07 6.93 13.29
CA ALA A 190 -2.27 6.47 14.66
C ALA A 190 -0.92 6.05 15.26
N PRO A 191 -0.53 6.59 16.43
CA PRO A 191 0.77 6.31 17.02
C PRO A 191 0.91 4.84 17.37
N SER A 192 2.15 4.34 17.53
CA SER A 192 2.34 2.97 18.02
C SER A 192 1.81 2.83 19.45
N ASN A 193 1.22 1.69 19.82
CA ASN A 193 0.73 1.50 21.19
C ASN A 193 1.88 1.22 22.17
N VAL A 194 2.40 2.29 22.80
CA VAL A 194 3.52 2.21 23.78
C VAL A 194 3.04 1.76 25.18
N GLY A 195 1.78 1.35 25.32
CA GLY A 195 1.21 0.81 26.56
C GLY A 195 0.49 1.86 27.40
N LYS A 196 -0.22 1.36 28.43
CA LYS A 196 -1.24 2.12 29.18
C LYS A 196 -0.72 3.35 29.92
N ALA A 197 0.56 3.36 30.32
CA ALA A 197 1.17 4.52 30.98
C ALA A 197 1.34 5.71 30.00
N SER A 198 1.73 5.42 28.76
CA SER A 198 1.88 6.41 27.70
C SER A 198 0.57 6.75 27.01
N MET A 199 -0.28 5.75 26.77
CA MET A 199 -1.50 5.85 25.97
C MET A 199 -2.68 5.20 26.71
N PRO A 200 -3.19 5.86 27.76
CA PRO A 200 -4.21 5.27 28.64
C PRO A 200 -5.53 4.97 27.91
N ASN A 201 -5.81 5.68 26.82
CA ASN A 201 -6.99 5.46 25.98
C ASN A 201 -6.60 5.34 24.49
N TYR A 202 -5.82 4.30 24.16
CA TYR A 202 -5.34 4.08 22.79
C TYR A 202 -6.47 3.92 21.77
N ALA A 203 -7.61 3.35 22.16
CA ALA A 203 -8.76 3.21 21.28
C ALA A 203 -9.27 4.56 20.76
N GLU A 204 -9.27 5.60 21.60
CA GLU A 204 -9.64 6.96 21.17
C GLU A 204 -8.56 7.60 20.28
N LEU A 205 -7.27 7.38 20.55
CA LEU A 205 -6.20 7.83 19.66
C LEU A 205 -6.35 7.23 18.26
N ARG A 206 -6.67 5.92 18.19
CA ARG A 206 -6.89 5.23 16.92
C ARG A 206 -8.11 5.76 16.17
N LYS A 207 -9.20 6.08 16.87
CA LYS A 207 -10.40 6.70 16.27
C LYS A 207 -10.12 8.10 15.72
N GLN A 208 -9.31 8.90 16.41
CA GLN A 208 -8.91 10.24 15.94
C GLN A 208 -8.10 10.20 14.63
N ALA A 209 -7.45 9.07 14.32
CA ALA A 209 -6.69 8.87 13.08
C ALA A 209 -7.57 8.41 11.90
N ILE A 210 -8.88 8.22 12.10
CA ILE A 210 -9.83 7.92 11.02
C ILE A 210 -10.27 9.25 10.41
N LEU A 211 -9.90 9.48 9.15
CA LEU A 211 -10.16 10.73 8.46
C LEU A 211 -11.21 10.52 7.36
N PRO A 212 -12.21 11.41 7.23
CA PRO A 212 -13.13 11.36 6.11
C PRO A 212 -12.40 11.71 4.82
N VAL A 213 -12.76 11.02 3.74
CA VAL A 213 -12.25 11.28 2.39
C VAL A 213 -13.38 11.86 1.55
N GLU A 214 -13.06 12.86 0.73
CA GLU A 214 -14.03 13.47 -0.17
C GLU A 214 -14.68 12.42 -1.09
N GLY A 215 -16.00 12.50 -1.28
CA GLY A 215 -16.78 11.46 -1.98
C GLY A 215 -17.40 10.41 -1.05
N GLY A 216 -17.35 10.60 0.27
CA GLY A 216 -18.11 9.82 1.24
C GLY A 216 -17.41 8.55 1.74
N GLY A 217 -16.07 8.56 1.68
CA GLY A 217 -15.18 7.52 2.15
C GLY A 217 -14.49 7.86 3.47
N GLN A 218 -13.58 7.00 3.91
CA GLN A 218 -12.70 7.24 5.06
C GLN A 218 -11.35 6.58 4.83
N THR A 219 -10.31 7.10 5.47
CA THR A 219 -8.98 6.50 5.49
C THR A 219 -8.46 6.40 6.91
N PHE A 220 -7.59 5.42 7.14
CA PHE A 220 -6.88 5.23 8.39
C PHE A 220 -5.46 4.74 8.06
N ALA A 221 -4.47 5.22 8.80
CA ALA A 221 -3.11 4.70 8.76
C ALA A 221 -2.60 4.45 10.18
N GLY A 222 -1.99 3.30 10.43
CA GLY A 222 -1.41 2.95 11.73
C GLY A 222 -1.50 1.46 12.02
N GLN A 223 -1.18 1.06 13.24
CA GLN A 223 -1.11 -0.37 13.57
C GLN A 223 -2.48 -1.02 13.74
N ALA A 224 -2.56 -2.29 13.38
CA ALA A 224 -3.66 -3.18 13.74
C ALA A 224 -3.17 -4.63 13.89
N ASP A 225 -4.03 -5.47 14.45
CA ASP A 225 -3.81 -6.91 14.47
C ASP A 225 -4.22 -7.49 13.11
N ASP A 226 -3.40 -8.39 12.58
CA ASP A 226 -3.71 -9.12 11.36
C ASP A 226 -4.54 -10.37 11.71
N PRO A 227 -5.72 -10.60 11.08
CA PRO A 227 -6.47 -11.84 11.28
C PRO A 227 -5.76 -13.09 10.75
N PHE A 228 -4.73 -12.95 9.91
CA PHE A 228 -3.91 -14.06 9.43
C PHE A 228 -2.81 -14.43 10.43
N PHE A 229 -2.83 -15.68 10.90
CA PHE A 229 -1.82 -16.25 11.80
C PHE A 229 -1.18 -17.48 11.15
N LEU A 230 0.14 -17.54 11.16
CA LEU A 230 0.93 -18.69 10.69
C LEU A 230 1.94 -19.10 11.76
N ASP A 231 1.94 -20.37 12.14
CA ASP A 231 2.93 -20.94 13.07
C ASP A 231 4.23 -21.26 12.30
N LEU A 232 5.20 -20.34 12.37
CA LEU A 232 6.44 -20.43 11.60
C LEU A 232 7.42 -21.50 12.10
N ARG A 233 7.16 -22.16 13.24
CA ARG A 233 8.03 -23.22 13.77
C ARG A 233 8.16 -24.43 12.83
N VAL A 234 7.23 -24.58 11.88
CA VAL A 234 7.25 -25.66 10.88
C VAL A 234 8.37 -25.52 9.84
N PHE A 235 8.96 -24.32 9.68
CA PHE A 235 10.00 -24.05 8.68
C PHE A 235 11.44 -24.30 9.17
N ASP A 236 11.64 -24.86 10.36
CA ASP A 236 12.97 -25.08 10.96
C ASP A 236 13.89 -26.05 10.17
N LEU A 237 13.33 -26.82 9.22
CA LEU A 237 14.06 -27.83 8.42
C LEU A 237 13.73 -27.82 6.91
N LEU A 238 13.16 -26.73 6.37
CA LEU A 238 12.88 -26.59 4.93
C LEU A 238 13.91 -25.71 4.21
#